data_AF-A0A564YCQ2-F1
#
_entry.id   AF-A0A564YCQ2-F1
#
_cell.length_a   1.000
_cell.length_b   1.000
_cell.length_c   1.000
_cell.angle_alpha   90.00
_cell.angle_beta   90.00
_cell.angle_gamma   90.00
#
_symmetry.space_group_name_H-M   'P 1'
#
loop_
_entity.id
_entity.type
_entity.pdbx_description
1 polymer ?
#
loop_
_entity_poly.entity_id
_entity_poly.type
_entity_poly.pdbx_seq_one_letter_code
_entity_poly.pdbx_strand_id
1 'polypeptide(L)' 'MVRITKDLVRKRAEHNEGEICTLEELTLHQQDIEKIEFLNKNCTKLKILYLQNNLISRIENLNR' A
#
# COMPACT_ATOMS: atom_id res chain seq x y z
N MET A 1 0.21 -15.73 4.52
CA MET A 1 0.93 -14.65 3.83
C MET A 1 -0.02 -13.74 3.07
N VAL A 2 -0.52 -12.72 3.77
CA VAL A 2 -1.24 -11.62 3.11
C VAL A 2 -0.20 -10.64 2.55
N ARG A 3 -0.42 -10.26 1.29
CA ARG A 3 0.48 -9.46 0.47
C ARG A 3 -0.26 -8.21 -0.01
N ILE A 4 0.49 -7.14 -0.26
CA ILE A 4 -0.08 -5.96 -0.91
C ILE A 4 -0.26 -6.28 -2.41
N THR A 5 -1.50 -6.48 -2.83
CA THR A 5 -1.86 -6.77 -4.23
C THR A 5 -2.41 -5.53 -4.92
N LYS A 6 -2.38 -5.53 -6.26
CA LYS A 6 -3.00 -4.48 -7.08
C LYS A 6 -4.48 -4.28 -6.74
N ASP A 7 -5.22 -5.36 -6.57
CA ASP A 7 -6.65 -5.29 -6.26
C ASP A 7 -6.91 -4.74 -4.87
N LEU A 8 -6.07 -5.08 -3.89
CA LEU A 8 -6.13 -4.48 -2.55
C LEU A 8 -5.91 -2.96 -2.64
N VAL A 9 -4.86 -2.52 -3.33
CA VAL A 9 -4.55 -1.10 -3.49
C VAL A 9 -5.67 -0.39 -4.27
N ARG A 10 -6.18 -0.97 -5.35
CA ARG A 10 -7.27 -0.39 -6.14
C ARG A 10 -8.55 -0.24 -5.32
N LYS A 11 -8.89 -1.23 -4.50
CA LYS A 11 -10.04 -1.17 -3.59
C LYS A 11 -9.89 -0.04 -2.57
N ARG A 12 -8.66 0.23 -2.12
CA ARG A 12 -8.37 1.32 -1.17
C ARG A 12 -8.17 2.68 -1.83
N ALA A 13 -7.99 2.70 -3.15
CA ALA A 13 -7.90 3.90 -3.98
C ALA A 13 -9.27 4.36 -4.51
N GLU A 14 -10.39 3.93 -3.90
CA GLU A 14 -11.74 4.28 -4.36
C GLU A 14 -12.00 5.79 -4.40
N HIS A 15 -11.36 6.55 -3.50
CA HIS A 15 -11.40 8.01 -3.48
C HIS A 15 -10.53 8.68 -4.57
N ASN A 16 -9.71 7.89 -5.27
CA ASN A 16 -8.86 8.33 -6.37
C ASN A 16 -9.25 7.65 -7.70
N GLU A 17 -10.55 7.41 -7.89
CA GLU A 17 -11.12 6.74 -9.08
C GLU A 17 -10.51 5.34 -9.38
N GLY A 18 -9.89 4.71 -8.37
CA GLY A 18 -9.16 3.46 -8.55
C GLY A 18 -7.83 3.61 -9.30
N GLU A 19 -7.38 4.84 -9.58
CA GLU A 19 -6.09 5.13 -10.17
C GLU A 19 -5.00 4.96 -9.11
N ILE A 20 -3.99 4.15 -9.42
CA ILE A 20 -2.94 3.78 -8.45
C ILE A 20 -1.71 4.67 -8.63
N CYS A 21 -1.41 5.08 -9.86
CA CYS A 21 -0.17 5.78 -10.18
C CYS A 21 -0.14 7.20 -9.61
N THR A 22 -1.30 7.83 -9.43
CA THR A 22 -1.46 9.19 -8.90
C THR A 22 -1.80 9.22 -7.42
N LEU A 23 -1.94 8.06 -6.76
CA LEU A 23 -2.40 7.97 -5.38
C LEU A 23 -1.37 8.61 -4.42
N GLU A 24 -1.81 9.61 -3.67
CA GLU A 24 -0.95 10.32 -2.70
C GLU A 24 -1.07 9.77 -1.27
N GLU A 25 -2.22 9.18 -0.92
CA GLU A 25 -2.50 8.63 0.40
C GLU A 25 -3.09 7.22 0.28
N LEU A 26 -2.59 6.29 1.10
CA LEU A 26 -3.08 4.91 1.13
C LEU A 26 -3.18 4.39 2.57
N THR A 27 -4.36 3.88 2.93
CA THR A 27 -4.61 3.24 4.23
C THR A 27 -4.78 1.73 4.08
N LEU A 28 -3.90 0.98 4.73
CA LEU A 28 -3.87 -0.49 4.77
C LEU A 28 -3.90 -0.98 6.23
N HIS A 29 -4.94 -0.62 6.97
CA HIS A 29 -5.13 -1.03 8.37
C HIS A 29 -5.74 -2.44 8.49
N GLN A 30 -5.27 -3.24 9.46
CA GLN A 30 -5.85 -4.54 9.82
C GLN A 30 -5.95 -5.52 8.62
N GLN A 31 -4.86 -5.71 7.89
CA GLN A 31 -4.83 -6.59 6.71
C GLN A 31 -3.91 -7.81 6.88
N ASP A 32 -3.35 -8.04 8.07
CA ASP A 32 -2.38 -9.12 8.33
C ASP A 32 -1.21 -9.15 7.33
N ILE A 33 -0.84 -7.97 6.78
CA ILE A 33 0.23 -7.86 5.78
C ILE A 33 1.56 -8.26 6.43
N GLU A 34 2.27 -9.19 5.81
CA GLU A 34 3.56 -9.66 6.32
C GLU A 34 4.75 -8.96 5.66
N LYS A 35 4.56 -8.44 4.44
CA LYS A 35 5.60 -7.77 3.65
C LYS A 35 5.06 -6.58 2.85
N ILE A 36 5.86 -5.53 2.79
CA ILE A 36 5.63 -4.38 1.92
C ILE A 36 6.18 -4.74 0.54
N GLU A 37 5.28 -4.97 -0.41
CA GLU A 37 5.59 -5.21 -1.82
C GLU A 37 4.62 -4.39 -2.70
N PHE A 38 4.81 -4.38 -4.01
CA PHE A 38 3.99 -3.63 -4.99
C PHE A 38 4.09 -2.10 -4.95
N LEU A 39 4.10 -1.46 -3.76
CA LEU A 39 4.01 -0.01 -3.61
C LEU A 39 5.16 0.77 -4.29
N ASN A 40 6.41 0.34 -4.13
CA ASN A 40 7.61 0.97 -4.71
C ASN A 40 7.45 1.38 -6.18
N LYS A 41 6.95 0.46 -7.02
CA LYS A 41 6.93 0.64 -8.48
C LYS A 41 5.62 1.25 -8.99
N ASN A 42 4.53 1.07 -8.26
CA ASN A 42 3.18 1.35 -8.74
C ASN A 42 2.58 2.60 -8.09
N CYS A 43 2.94 2.92 -6.85
CA CYS A 43 2.44 4.09 -6.12
C CYS A 43 3.53 5.17 -6.04
N THR A 44 3.98 5.67 -7.19
CA THR A 44 5.15 6.57 -7.30
C THR A 44 4.89 7.97 -6.73
N LYS A 45 3.62 8.35 -6.56
CA LYS A 45 3.19 9.63 -5.97
C LYS A 45 2.79 9.53 -4.50
N LEU A 46 2.94 8.35 -3.89
CA LEU A 46 2.49 8.09 -2.53
C LEU A 46 3.32 8.90 -1.53
N LYS A 47 2.65 9.75 -0.76
CA LYS A 47 3.22 10.62 0.29
C LYS A 47 2.91 10.09 1.69
N ILE A 48 1.71 9.54 1.87
CA ILE A 48 1.21 9.07 3.17
C ILE A 48 0.80 7.60 3.04
N LEU A 49 1.30 6.77 3.94
CA LEU A 49 1.01 5.34 3.99
C LEU A 49 0.73 4.88 5.42
N TYR A 50 -0.50 4.43 5.69
CA TYR A 50 -0.89 3.87 6.98
C TYR A 50 -0.86 2.34 6.95
N LEU A 51 -0.03 1.75 7.82
CA LEU A 51 0.19 0.29 7.93
C LEU A 51 -0.15 -0.27 9.32
N GLN A 52 -0.98 0.43 10.09
CA GLN A 52 -1.29 0.04 11.46
C GLN A 52 -1.94 -1.36 11.54
N ASN A 53 -1.60 -2.09 12.60
CA ASN A 53 -2.12 -3.43 12.90
C ASN A 53 -1.94 -4.43 11.73
N ASN A 54 -0.71 -4.51 11.21
CA ASN A 54 -0.25 -5.56 10.31
C ASN A 54 0.87 -6.38 10.96
N LEU A 55 1.33 -7.42 10.26
CA LEU A 55 2.35 -8.37 10.72
C LEU A 55 3.71 -8.12 10.05
N ILE A 56 4.01 -6.86 9.73
CA ILE A 56 5.22 -6.47 8.99
C ILE A 56 6.44 -6.58 9.90
N SER A 57 7.32 -7.55 9.62
CA SER A 57 8.53 -7.81 10.41
C SER A 57 9.70 -6.87 10.09
N ARG A 58 9.68 -6.22 8.92
CA ARG A 58 10.73 -5.29 8.45
C ARG A 58 10.13 -4.23 7.53
N ILE A 59 10.58 -2.99 7.71
CA ILE A 59 10.30 -1.89 6.78
C ILE A 59 11.29 -1.97 5.61
N GLU A 60 10.77 -2.26 4.42
CA GLU A 60 11.51 -2.40 3.16
C GLU A 60 10.61 -2.00 1.99
N ASN A 61 11.18 -1.81 0.79
CA ASN A 61 10.43 -1.50 -0.43
C ASN A 61 9.49 -0.27 -0.35
N LEU A 62 9.75 0.65 0.58
CA LEU A 62 9.26 2.02 0.55
C LEU A 62 10.37 2.84 -0.13
N ASN A 63 10.04 3.63 -1.15
CA ASN A 63 11.04 4.32 -1.97
C ASN A 63 11.98 5.22 -1.15
N ARG A 64 13.16 5.50 -1.72
CA ARG A 64 14.16 6.46 -1.22
C ARG A 64 13.81 7.89 -1.62
#